data_AF-A0A959NE31-F1
#
_entry.id   AF-A0A959NE31-F1
#
_cell.length_a   1.000
_cell.length_b   1.000
_cell.length_c   1.000
_cell.angle_alpha   90.00
_cell.angle_beta   90.00
_cell.angle_gamma   90.00
#
_symmetry.space_group_name_H-M   'P 1'
#
loop_
_entity.id
_entity.type
_entity.pdbx_description
1 polymer ?
#
loop_
_entity_poly.entity_id
_entity_poly.type
_entity_poly.pdbx_seq_one_letter_code
_entity_poly.pdbx_strand_id
1 'polypeptide(L)' 'MTKRDYYEVLGIGKSASTDEVKKAYRKVAMQYHPDRNPGDKT' A
#
# COMPACT_ATOMS: atom_id res chain seq x y z
N MET A 1 9.82 19.46 -5.46
CA MET A 1 9.95 18.43 -4.42
C MET A 1 8.62 17.70 -4.32
N THR A 2 8.54 16.56 -4.99
CA THR A 2 7.31 15.80 -5.24
C THR A 2 6.82 15.20 -3.94
N LYS A 3 5.81 15.87 -3.34
CA LYS A 3 5.03 15.37 -2.21
C LYS A 3 4.56 13.97 -2.61
N ARG A 4 5.14 12.92 -2.01
CA ARG A 4 4.77 11.53 -2.33
C ARG A 4 3.26 11.42 -2.14
N ASP A 5 2.53 11.23 -3.24
CA ASP A 5 1.08 11.17 -3.20
C ASP A 5 0.71 9.85 -2.52
N TYR A 6 0.23 9.91 -1.28
CA TYR A 6 -0.11 8.72 -0.49
C TYR A 6 -1.12 7.81 -1.21
N TYR A 7 -2.00 8.41 -2.00
CA TYR A 7 -2.96 7.69 -2.84
C TYR A 7 -2.26 6.91 -3.96
N GLU A 8 -1.24 7.48 -4.61
CA GLU A 8 -0.43 6.76 -5.61
C GLU A 8 0.38 5.63 -4.98
N VAL A 9 0.94 5.84 -3.78
CA VAL A 9 1.67 4.80 -3.02
C VAL A 9 0.76 3.62 -2.69
N LEU A 10 -0.51 3.88 -2.37
CA LEU A 10 -1.52 2.85 -2.14
C LEU A 10 -2.14 2.32 -3.44
N GLY A 11 -1.81 2.90 -4.60
CA GLY A 11 -2.38 2.52 -5.90
C GLY A 11 -3.87 2.86 -6.06
N ILE A 12 -4.35 3.88 -5.35
CA ILE A 12 -5.74 4.32 -5.34
C ILE A 12 -5.88 5.77 -5.84
N GLY A 13 -7.07 6.13 -6.31
CA GLY A 13 -7.36 7.52 -6.69
C GLY A 13 -7.49 8.44 -5.47
N LYS A 14 -7.29 9.75 -5.66
CA LYS A 14 -7.52 10.76 -4.61
C LYS A 14 -8.98 10.85 -4.15
N SER A 15 -9.90 10.34 -4.98
CA SER A 15 -11.33 10.19 -4.70
C SER A 15 -11.69 8.83 -4.08
N ALA A 16 -10.71 8.01 -3.70
CA ALA A 16 -10.98 6.68 -3.16
C ALA A 16 -11.69 6.75 -1.81
N SER A 17 -12.65 5.85 -1.63
CA SER A 17 -13.41 5.73 -0.39
C SER A 17 -12.57 5.10 0.71
N THR A 18 -12.94 5.34 1.98
CA THR A 18 -12.24 4.75 3.14
C THR A 18 -12.15 3.22 3.08
N ASP A 19 -13.13 2.55 2.47
CA ASP A 19 -13.12 1.10 2.26
C ASP A 19 -12.09 0.66 1.21
N GLU A 20 -11.93 1.44 0.14
CA GLU A 20 -10.93 1.19 -0.89
C GLU A 20 -9.52 1.39 -0.33
N VAL A 21 -9.30 2.44 0.48
CA VAL A 21 -8.04 2.67 1.21
C VAL A 21 -7.69 1.46 2.07
N LYS A 22 -8.64 0.96 2.88
CA LYS A 22 -8.45 -0.21 3.74
C LYS A 22 -8.13 -1.47 2.93
N LYS A 23 -8.81 -1.68 1.80
CA LYS A 23 -8.60 -2.85 0.93
C LYS A 23 -7.23 -2.80 0.24
N ALA A 24 -6.84 -1.64 -0.28
CA ALA A 24 -5.55 -1.41 -0.90
C ALA A 24 -4.40 -1.59 0.11
N TYR A 25 -4.53 -1.01 1.30
CA TYR A 25 -3.56 -1.17 2.38
C TYR A 25 -3.33 -2.63 2.74
N ARG A 26 -4.40 -3.42 2.95
CA ARG A 26 -4.27 -4.85 3.27
C ARG A 26 -3.55 -5.63 2.16
N LYS A 27 -3.83 -5.31 0.90
CA LYS A 27 -3.20 -5.96 -0.25
C LYS A 27 -1.69 -5.69 -0.30
N VAL A 28 -1.29 -4.42 -0.16
CA VAL A 28 0.11 -4.01 -0.14
C VAL A 28 0.83 -4.56 1.08
N ALA A 29 0.22 -4.45 2.27
CA ALA A 29 0.78 -5.00 3.51
C ALA A 29 1.00 -6.51 3.42
N MET A 30 0.08 -7.27 2.80
CA MET A 30 0.26 -8.70 2.58
C MET A 30 1.35 -9.04 1.56
N GLN A 31 1.56 -8.18 0.56
CA GLN A 31 2.58 -8.36 -0.48
C GLN A 31 3.99 -8.11 0.07
N TYR A 32 4.13 -7.14 0.97
CA TYR A 32 5.40 -6.80 1.62
C TYR A 32 5.49 -7.33 3.06
N HIS A 33 4.60 -8.23 3.46
CA HIS A 33 4.59 -8.74 4.83
C HIS A 33 5.85 -9.58 5.06
N PRO A 34 6.67 -9.29 6.09
CA PRO A 34 7.89 -10.05 6.36
C PRO A 34 7.61 -11.53 6.62
N ASP A 35 6.50 -11.87 7.28
CA ASP A 35 6.12 -13.27 7.51
C ASP A 35 5.75 -14.04 6.23
N ARG A 36 5.28 -13.36 5.18
CA ARG A 36 4.87 -13.99 3.91
C ARG A 36 5.95 -13.92 2.83
N ASN A 37 6.84 -12.93 2.93
CA ASN A 37 8.07 -12.82 2.15
C ASN A 37 9.28 -12.86 3.09
N PRO A 38 9.57 -14.01 3.73
CA PRO A 38 10.70 -14.16 4.66
C PRO A 38 12.08 -14.03 3.99
N GLY A 39 12.14 -13.73 2.68
CA GLY A 39 13.34 -13.61 1.88
C GLY A 39 13.79 -12.18 1.55
N ASP A 40 12.98 -11.14 1.84
CA ASP A 40 13.37 -9.75 1.58
C ASP A 40 14.13 -9.20 2.80
N LYS A 41 15.28 -9.81 3.08
CA LYS A 41 16.30 -9.22 3.94
C LYS A 41 16.90 -8.04 3.18
N THR A 42 16.64 -6.84 3.68
CA THR A 42 17.47 -5.64 3.46
C THR A 42 18.95 -5.96 3.49
#